data_AF-A0A7S1SVQ4-F1
#
_entry.id   AF-A0A7S1SVQ4-F1
#
_cell.length_a   1.000
_cell.length_b   1.000
_cell.length_c   1.000
_cell.angle_alpha   90.00
_cell.angle_beta   90.00
_cell.angle_gamma   90.00
#
_symmetry.space_group_name_H-M   'P 1'
#
loop_
_entity.id
_entity.type
_entity.pdbx_description
1 polymer ?
#
loop_
_entity_poly.entity_id
_entity_poly.type
_entity_poly.pdbx_seq_one_letter_code
_entity_poly.pdbx_strand_id
1 'polypeptide(L)'
;SPFFSGARSDEGKRRKPRFCKCCSLWCCCIGTTVTLVVGIVVFALTVWIGSDMEWRAVVAKGNTKNFYTMDEVCAAPAGSNNYTTYNNVEAAHANDGLVRHCGDCGDCSTARDIDILDVTKNSLTKTATRCAVQKFFGGRAAVERCFDSDVGFTPPCTTCWVDNVMCTQNACVFNCLRSLILRESNNAESGELNRCLECDEKMCGPAFILCAGANRRRSGIVSDIGRDNLAEVCKKVDEDWAVGVETG
;
A
#
# COMPACT_ATOMS: atom_id res chain seq x y z
N SER A 1 66.65 82.35 15.22
CA SER A 1 65.99 81.70 14.08
C SER A 1 66.36 80.22 14.06
N PRO A 2 65.47 79.27 13.69
CA PRO A 2 64.04 79.40 13.37
C PRO A 2 63.13 78.29 14.00
N PHE A 3 61.82 78.53 13.95
CA PHE A 3 60.72 77.61 13.59
C PHE A 3 60.66 76.15 14.12
N PHE A 4 59.51 75.73 14.70
CA PHE A 4 58.33 75.27 13.95
C PHE A 4 57.12 74.97 14.88
N SER A 5 55.94 75.38 14.43
CA SER A 5 54.61 74.99 14.88
C SER A 5 54.32 73.49 14.72
N GLY A 6 53.44 72.94 15.55
CA GLY A 6 52.75 71.66 15.29
C GLY A 6 51.83 71.29 16.46
N ALA A 7 50.56 71.68 16.43
CA ALA A 7 49.43 70.93 15.85
C ALA A 7 48.80 69.94 16.86
N ARG A 8 47.63 70.37 17.33
CA ARG A 8 46.62 69.69 18.14
C ARG A 8 46.00 68.55 17.31
N SER A 9 45.97 67.32 17.82
CA SER A 9 45.13 66.25 17.24
C SER A 9 44.10 65.78 18.26
N ASP A 10 42.83 66.10 17.98
CA ASP A 10 41.64 65.56 18.63
C ASP A 10 41.55 64.05 18.44
N GLU A 11 41.55 63.29 19.54
CA GLU A 11 41.20 61.87 19.54
C GLU A 11 39.68 61.68 19.35
N GLY A 12 39.31 61.40 18.11
CA GLY A 12 37.97 61.00 17.71
C GLY A 12 37.53 59.70 18.41
N LYS A 13 36.59 59.82 19.35
CA LYS A 13 35.83 58.70 19.93
C LYS A 13 35.07 57.94 18.82
N ARG A 14 35.63 56.80 18.40
CA ARG A 14 34.91 55.80 17.57
C ARG A 14 33.69 55.28 18.33
N ARG A 15 32.50 55.70 17.91
CA ARG A 15 31.24 55.10 18.34
C ARG A 15 31.17 53.68 17.78
N LYS A 16 31.13 52.69 18.67
CA LYS A 16 30.85 51.28 18.31
C LYS A 16 29.50 51.21 17.58
N PRO A 17 29.38 50.47 16.46
CA PRO A 17 28.09 50.26 15.82
C PRO A 17 27.19 49.50 16.79
N ARG A 18 26.07 50.13 17.15
CA ARG A 18 24.99 49.49 17.90
C ARG A 18 24.39 48.44 16.98
N PHE A 19 24.79 47.19 17.15
CA PHE A 19 24.07 46.04 16.59
C PHE A 19 22.62 46.15 17.05
N CYS A 20 21.73 46.34 16.09
CA CYS A 20 20.30 46.50 16.31
C CYS A 20 19.74 45.15 16.76
N LYS A 21 19.69 44.91 18.08
CA LYS A 21 19.02 43.77 18.72
C LYS A 21 17.49 43.94 18.75
N CYS A 22 16.91 44.43 17.66
CA CYS A 22 15.46 44.56 17.46
C CYS A 22 15.02 43.83 16.18
N CYS A 23 15.63 42.69 15.87
CA CYS A 23 14.97 41.71 15.00
C CYS A 23 13.89 41.04 15.87
N SER A 24 12.69 41.61 15.87
CA SER A 24 11.60 41.17 16.72
C SER A 24 11.27 39.71 16.42
N LEU A 25 10.98 38.96 17.48
CA LEU A 25 10.52 37.56 17.43
C LEU A 25 9.41 37.38 16.37
N TRP A 26 8.63 38.43 16.12
CA TRP A 26 7.54 38.51 15.16
C TRP A 26 7.97 38.36 13.69
N CYS A 27 9.09 38.97 13.26
CA CYS A 27 9.59 38.79 11.89
C CYS A 27 10.12 37.37 11.66
N CYS A 28 10.68 36.73 12.69
CA CYS A 28 11.14 35.34 12.60
C CYS A 28 9.95 34.37 12.52
N CYS A 29 8.90 34.59 13.34
CA CYS A 29 7.68 33.78 13.30
C CYS A 29 6.95 33.89 11.95
N ILE A 30 6.75 35.09 11.42
CA ILE A 30 6.05 35.29 10.13
C ILE A 30 6.82 34.61 8.99
N GLY A 31 8.15 34.77 8.94
CA GLY A 31 8.99 34.10 7.94
C GLY A 31 8.84 32.58 7.99
N THR A 32 8.93 31.99 9.18
CA THR A 32 8.78 30.53 9.35
C THR A 32 7.38 30.02 8.97
N THR A 33 6.32 30.77 9.31
CA THR A 33 4.96 30.39 8.96
C THR A 33 4.74 30.43 7.45
N VAL A 34 5.22 31.47 6.76
CA VAL A 34 5.10 31.58 5.30
C VAL A 34 5.83 30.42 4.61
N THR A 35 7.06 30.10 5.02
CA THR A 35 7.80 28.96 4.45
C THR A 35 7.08 27.63 4.65
N LEU A 36 6.51 27.40 5.83
CA LEU A 36 5.77 26.18 6.12
C LEU A 36 4.49 26.07 5.27
N VAL A 37 3.73 27.16 5.13
CA VAL A 37 2.52 27.18 4.31
C VAL A 37 2.85 26.94 2.84
N VAL A 38 3.88 27.60 2.31
CA VAL A 38 4.35 27.37 0.93
C VAL A 38 4.78 25.92 0.75
N GLY A 39 5.50 25.34 1.71
CA GLY A 39 5.90 23.93 1.68
C GLY A 39 4.71 22.97 1.63
N ILE A 40 3.67 23.21 2.44
CA ILE A 40 2.44 22.40 2.43
C ILE A 40 1.71 22.51 1.09
N VAL A 41 1.58 23.72 0.54
CA VAL A 41 0.91 23.97 -0.74
C VAL A 41 1.65 23.26 -1.87
N VAL A 42 2.97 23.41 -1.94
CA VAL A 42 3.81 22.73 -2.95
C VAL A 42 3.68 21.22 -2.81
N PHE A 43 3.79 20.68 -1.59
CA PHE A 43 3.62 19.25 -1.34
C PHE A 43 2.25 18.74 -1.79
N ALA A 44 1.17 19.43 -1.44
CA ALA A 44 -0.17 19.06 -1.86
C ALA A 44 -0.27 19.05 -3.39
N LEU A 45 0.18 20.10 -4.08
CA LEU A 45 0.16 20.18 -5.54
C LEU A 45 0.96 19.03 -6.18
N THR A 46 2.14 18.69 -5.64
CA THR A 46 2.92 17.54 -6.11
C THR A 46 2.14 16.24 -6.00
N VAL A 47 1.47 16.00 -4.86
CA VAL A 47 0.66 14.79 -4.66
C VAL A 47 -0.53 14.75 -5.62
N TRP A 48 -1.23 15.87 -5.83
CA TRP A 48 -2.37 15.94 -6.75
C TRP A 48 -1.97 15.71 -8.20
N ILE A 49 -0.91 16.37 -8.67
CA ILE A 49 -0.40 16.20 -10.04
C ILE A 49 0.11 14.77 -10.24
N GLY A 50 0.88 14.24 -9.29
CA GLY A 50 1.38 12.87 -9.35
C GLY A 50 0.25 11.83 -9.39
N SER A 51 -0.79 12.02 -8.56
CA SER A 51 -1.96 11.12 -8.55
C SER A 51 -2.70 11.15 -9.88
N ASP A 52 -2.85 12.32 -10.52
CA ASP A 52 -3.46 12.42 -11.86
C ASP A 52 -2.61 11.72 -12.93
N MET A 53 -1.29 11.90 -12.88
CA MET A 53 -0.36 11.24 -13.81
C MET A 53 -0.41 9.72 -13.70
N GLU A 54 -0.34 9.18 -12.48
CA GLU A 54 -0.49 7.75 -12.22
C GLU A 54 -1.87 7.26 -12.68
N TRP A 55 -2.94 8.01 -12.38
CA TRP A 55 -4.30 7.65 -12.74
C TRP A 55 -4.50 7.48 -14.25
N ARG A 56 -3.84 8.30 -15.08
CA ARG A 56 -3.87 8.11 -16.54
C ARG A 56 -3.31 6.77 -16.97
N ALA A 57 -2.23 6.30 -16.33
CA ALA A 57 -1.67 4.97 -16.60
C ALA A 57 -2.63 3.86 -16.15
N VAL A 58 -3.29 4.04 -15.01
CA VAL A 58 -4.29 3.10 -14.47
C VAL A 58 -5.51 2.97 -15.39
N VAL A 59 -6.05 4.08 -15.89
CA VAL A 59 -7.20 4.08 -16.81
C VAL A 59 -6.86 3.46 -18.17
N ALA A 60 -5.59 3.56 -18.60
CA ALA A 60 -5.13 2.91 -19.83
C ALA A 60 -4.95 1.39 -19.68
N LYS A 61 -4.90 0.86 -18.45
CA LYS A 61 -4.84 -0.58 -18.20
C LYS A 61 -6.22 -1.21 -18.21
N GLY A 62 -6.31 -2.42 -18.78
CA GLY A 62 -7.51 -3.24 -18.73
C GLY A 62 -7.90 -3.62 -17.29
N ASN A 63 -9.11 -4.16 -17.14
CA ASN A 63 -9.53 -4.73 -15.86
C ASN A 63 -8.80 -6.06 -15.56
N THR A 64 -8.88 -6.51 -14.32
CA THR A 64 -8.20 -7.71 -13.81
C THR A 64 -9.15 -8.89 -13.61
N LYS A 65 -10.38 -8.82 -14.14
CA LYS A 65 -11.44 -9.81 -13.89
C LYS A 65 -11.05 -11.21 -14.37
N ASN A 66 -10.34 -11.30 -15.48
CA ASN A 66 -9.93 -12.56 -16.08
C ASN A 66 -9.06 -13.42 -15.14
N PHE A 67 -8.37 -12.81 -14.17
CA PHE A 67 -7.58 -13.54 -13.18
C PHE A 67 -8.44 -14.31 -12.14
N TYR A 68 -9.75 -14.08 -12.14
CA TYR A 68 -10.70 -14.64 -11.18
C TYR A 68 -11.77 -15.52 -11.81
N THR A 69 -11.88 -15.53 -13.15
CA THR A 69 -12.86 -16.31 -13.91
C THR A 69 -12.24 -17.50 -14.63
N MET A 70 -11.19 -18.09 -14.05
CA MET A 70 -10.44 -19.19 -14.68
C MET A 70 -11.10 -20.55 -14.43
N ASP A 71 -10.84 -21.51 -15.32
CA ASP A 71 -11.33 -22.87 -15.14
C ASP A 71 -10.45 -23.68 -14.21
N GLU A 72 -9.14 -23.40 -14.25
CA GLU A 72 -8.13 -24.00 -13.40
C GLU A 72 -8.43 -23.76 -11.92
N VAL A 73 -8.04 -24.73 -11.10
CA VAL A 73 -8.20 -24.69 -9.64
C VAL A 73 -6.97 -25.24 -8.95
N CYS A 74 -6.70 -24.76 -7.75
CA CYS A 74 -5.70 -25.32 -6.86
C CYS A 74 -6.37 -26.19 -5.80
N ALA A 75 -5.97 -27.45 -5.72
CA ALA A 75 -6.55 -28.43 -4.82
C ALA A 75 -5.48 -29.26 -4.10
N ALA A 76 -5.86 -29.83 -2.95
CA ALA A 76 -5.04 -30.77 -2.20
C ALA A 76 -5.94 -31.84 -1.57
N PRO A 77 -5.48 -33.10 -1.43
CA PRO A 77 -6.20 -34.11 -0.66
C PRO A 77 -6.48 -33.65 0.77
N ALA A 78 -7.52 -34.20 1.40
CA ALA A 78 -7.86 -33.90 2.79
C ALA A 78 -6.65 -34.14 3.73
N GLY A 79 -6.27 -33.12 4.51
CA GLY A 79 -5.12 -33.18 5.43
C GLY A 79 -3.74 -33.13 4.76
N SER A 80 -3.66 -32.95 3.44
CA SER A 80 -2.41 -32.79 2.70
C SER A 80 -2.01 -31.32 2.57
N ASN A 81 -0.70 -31.06 2.66
CA ASN A 81 -0.10 -29.77 2.31
C ASN A 81 0.53 -29.78 0.90
N ASN A 82 0.26 -30.82 0.11
CA ASN A 82 0.73 -30.92 -1.27
C ASN A 82 -0.36 -30.42 -2.22
N TYR A 83 -0.21 -29.19 -2.69
CA TYR A 83 -1.16 -28.52 -3.57
C TYR A 83 -0.79 -28.75 -5.03
N THR A 84 -1.80 -29.04 -5.84
CA THR A 84 -1.63 -29.26 -7.28
C THR A 84 -2.66 -28.44 -8.05
N THR A 85 -2.20 -27.82 -9.14
CA THR A 85 -3.09 -27.16 -10.10
C THR A 85 -3.77 -28.21 -10.97
N TYR A 86 -5.08 -28.10 -11.11
CA TYR A 86 -5.90 -28.92 -12.00
C TYR A 86 -6.60 -28.03 -13.03
N ASN A 87 -6.88 -28.57 -14.21
CA ASN A 87 -7.53 -27.82 -15.30
C ASN A 87 -8.97 -27.37 -14.94
N ASN A 88 -9.64 -28.07 -14.03
CA ASN A 88 -10.98 -27.77 -13.54
C ASN A 88 -11.30 -28.54 -12.26
N VAL A 89 -12.47 -28.26 -11.68
CA VAL A 89 -12.98 -28.87 -10.45
C VAL A 89 -13.13 -30.38 -10.62
N GLU A 90 -13.66 -30.83 -11.77
CA GLU A 90 -13.90 -32.24 -12.03
C GLU A 90 -12.59 -33.04 -12.03
N ALA A 91 -11.51 -32.47 -12.60
CA ALA A 91 -10.18 -33.07 -12.59
C ALA A 91 -9.57 -33.11 -11.19
N ALA A 92 -9.80 -32.10 -10.35
CA ALA A 92 -9.36 -32.10 -8.96
C ALA A 92 -10.07 -33.21 -8.15
N HIS A 93 -11.40 -33.26 -8.23
CA HIS A 93 -12.22 -34.25 -7.52
C HIS A 93 -11.94 -35.69 -7.99
N ALA A 94 -11.66 -35.90 -9.27
CA ALA A 94 -11.26 -37.21 -9.80
C ALA A 94 -9.92 -37.73 -9.23
N ASN A 95 -9.12 -36.88 -8.59
CA ASN A 95 -7.84 -37.21 -7.95
C ASN A 95 -7.91 -37.02 -6.42
N ASP A 96 -9.11 -37.12 -5.82
CA ASP A 96 -9.37 -36.93 -4.38
C ASP A 96 -8.92 -35.56 -3.84
N GLY A 97 -8.73 -34.56 -4.71
CA GLY A 97 -8.31 -33.21 -4.35
C GLY A 97 -9.49 -32.34 -3.92
N LEU A 98 -9.39 -31.70 -2.75
CA LEU A 98 -10.33 -30.67 -2.31
C LEU A 98 -9.88 -29.31 -2.85
N VAL A 99 -10.75 -28.62 -3.58
CA VAL A 99 -10.49 -27.31 -4.16
C VAL A 99 -10.44 -26.24 -3.08
N ARG A 100 -9.29 -25.57 -2.97
CA ARG A 100 -9.05 -24.51 -1.98
C ARG A 100 -9.25 -23.12 -2.56
N HIS A 101 -8.87 -22.93 -3.82
CA HIS A 101 -9.07 -21.67 -4.51
C HIS A 101 -9.09 -21.85 -6.04
N CYS A 102 -9.67 -20.88 -6.73
CA CYS A 102 -9.62 -20.79 -8.19
C CYS A 102 -8.22 -20.37 -8.68
N GLY A 103 -7.86 -20.81 -9.88
CA GLY A 103 -6.58 -20.53 -10.55
C GLY A 103 -5.43 -21.41 -10.09
N ASP A 104 -4.25 -21.15 -10.67
CA ASP A 104 -3.02 -21.89 -10.37
C ASP A 104 -2.61 -21.78 -8.90
N CYS A 105 -2.07 -22.87 -8.36
CA CYS A 105 -1.37 -22.83 -7.07
C CYS A 105 -0.15 -21.89 -7.11
N GLY A 106 0.15 -21.28 -5.97
CA GLY A 106 1.30 -20.41 -5.76
C GLY A 106 1.75 -20.42 -4.30
N ASP A 107 2.57 -19.45 -3.93
CA ASP A 107 3.27 -19.44 -2.63
C ASP A 107 2.33 -19.22 -1.44
N CYS A 108 1.13 -18.67 -1.66
CA CYS A 108 0.10 -18.48 -0.64
C CYS A 108 -0.99 -19.57 -0.67
N SER A 109 -0.84 -20.64 -1.44
CA SER A 109 -1.86 -21.70 -1.57
C SER A 109 -1.92 -22.65 -0.37
N THR A 110 -1.06 -22.48 0.63
CA THR A 110 -1.05 -23.35 1.81
C THR A 110 -2.31 -23.14 2.67
N ALA A 111 -2.75 -24.19 3.36
CA ALA A 111 -3.92 -24.13 4.24
C ALA A 111 -3.72 -23.04 5.29
N ARG A 112 -2.53 -22.95 5.87
CA ARG A 112 -2.16 -21.90 6.83
C ARG A 112 -2.35 -20.49 6.25
N ASP A 113 -1.89 -20.24 5.03
CA ASP A 113 -1.98 -18.90 4.43
C ASP A 113 -3.43 -18.55 4.07
N ILE A 114 -4.20 -19.53 3.58
CA ILE A 114 -5.63 -19.34 3.29
C ILE A 114 -6.44 -19.12 4.58
N ASP A 115 -6.15 -19.85 5.65
CA ASP A 115 -6.74 -19.62 6.97
C ASP A 115 -6.45 -18.19 7.45
N ILE A 116 -5.22 -17.71 7.28
CA ILE A 116 -4.86 -16.33 7.60
C ILE A 116 -5.69 -15.35 6.77
N LEU A 117 -5.87 -15.60 5.47
CA LEU A 117 -6.70 -14.75 4.60
C LEU A 117 -8.16 -14.68 5.08
N ASP A 118 -8.71 -15.76 5.63
CA ASP A 118 -10.08 -15.79 6.16
C ASP A 118 -10.17 -15.10 7.52
N VAL A 119 -9.35 -15.47 8.49
CA VAL A 119 -9.42 -14.88 9.85
C VAL A 119 -9.08 -13.38 9.85
N THR A 120 -8.27 -12.93 8.88
CA THR A 120 -7.91 -11.53 8.70
C THR A 120 -8.75 -10.81 7.63
N LYS A 121 -9.86 -11.40 7.13
CA LYS A 121 -10.66 -10.83 6.04
C LYS A 121 -11.13 -9.39 6.26
N ASN A 122 -11.27 -8.99 7.52
CA ASN A 122 -11.70 -7.64 7.92
C ASN A 122 -10.58 -6.71 8.43
N SER A 123 -9.32 -7.15 8.43
CA SER A 123 -8.20 -6.40 9.02
C SER A 123 -6.92 -6.43 8.19
N LEU A 124 -6.79 -7.36 7.25
CA LEU A 124 -5.58 -7.55 6.46
C LEU A 124 -5.25 -6.32 5.62
N THR A 125 -6.24 -5.69 5.00
CA THR A 125 -6.04 -4.49 4.18
C THR A 125 -5.39 -3.39 5.01
N LYS A 126 -5.96 -3.09 6.19
CA LYS A 126 -5.43 -2.08 7.11
C LYS A 126 -4.03 -2.43 7.62
N THR A 127 -3.80 -3.70 7.94
CA THR A 127 -2.51 -4.19 8.42
C THR A 127 -1.44 -4.09 7.33
N ALA A 128 -1.74 -4.53 6.12
CA ALA A 128 -0.87 -4.42 4.96
C ALA A 128 -0.54 -2.95 4.64
N THR A 129 -1.53 -2.04 4.70
CA THR A 129 -1.28 -0.60 4.54
C THR A 129 -0.35 -0.06 5.62
N ARG A 130 -0.52 -0.45 6.89
CA ARG A 130 0.39 -0.09 7.98
C ARG A 130 1.80 -0.62 7.74
N CYS A 131 1.94 -1.85 7.26
CA CYS A 131 3.26 -2.40 6.94
C CYS A 131 3.88 -1.69 5.74
N ALA A 132 3.08 -1.35 4.73
CA ALA A 132 3.56 -0.64 3.55
C ALA A 132 4.21 0.71 3.91
N VAL A 133 3.62 1.49 4.82
CA VAL A 133 4.21 2.79 5.19
C VAL A 133 5.61 2.66 5.84
N GLN A 134 5.98 1.48 6.36
CA GLN A 134 7.32 1.25 6.91
C GLN A 134 8.43 1.34 5.86
N LYS A 135 8.11 1.19 4.56
CA LYS A 135 9.10 1.34 3.47
C LYS A 135 9.79 2.69 3.50
N PHE A 136 9.10 3.75 3.91
CA PHE A 136 9.67 5.11 3.97
C PHE A 136 10.76 5.27 5.03
N PHE A 137 10.79 4.42 6.06
CA PHE A 137 11.73 4.52 7.18
C PHE A 137 12.74 3.38 7.24
N GLY A 138 12.45 2.23 6.62
CA GLY A 138 13.34 1.07 6.67
C GLY A 138 13.30 0.17 5.43
N GLY A 139 12.77 0.66 4.31
CA GLY A 139 12.78 -0.05 3.04
C GLY A 139 12.04 -1.39 3.08
N ARG A 140 12.42 -2.30 2.17
CA ARG A 140 11.83 -3.65 2.05
C ARG A 140 11.88 -4.43 3.35
N ALA A 141 13.04 -4.46 4.00
CA ALA A 141 13.23 -5.25 5.21
C ALA A 141 12.31 -4.83 6.37
N ALA A 142 11.93 -3.55 6.45
CA ALA A 142 10.97 -3.09 7.45
C ALA A 142 9.52 -3.51 7.12
N VAL A 143 9.16 -3.56 5.83
CA VAL A 143 7.86 -4.08 5.39
C VAL A 143 7.78 -5.58 5.68
N GLU A 144 8.80 -6.34 5.28
CA GLU A 144 8.89 -7.79 5.48
C GLU A 144 8.77 -8.17 6.96
N ARG A 145 9.56 -7.55 7.83
CA ARG A 145 9.45 -7.74 9.29
C ARG A 145 8.06 -7.45 9.84
N CYS A 146 7.38 -6.43 9.30
CA CYS A 146 6.03 -6.08 9.73
C CYS A 146 5.01 -7.15 9.30
N PHE A 147 5.13 -7.69 8.08
CA PHE A 147 4.27 -8.80 7.65
C PHE A 147 4.52 -10.06 8.48
N ASP A 148 5.78 -10.38 8.77
CA ASP A 148 6.14 -11.52 9.60
C ASP A 148 5.56 -11.40 11.02
N SER A 149 5.60 -10.21 11.63
CA SER A 149 5.11 -10.01 13.00
C SER A 149 3.59 -9.83 13.09
N ASP A 150 2.98 -9.15 12.12
CA ASP A 150 1.61 -8.63 12.26
C ASP A 150 0.58 -9.40 11.43
N VAL A 151 1.03 -10.20 10.46
CA VAL A 151 0.17 -11.01 9.59
C VAL A 151 0.42 -12.50 9.78
N GLY A 152 1.69 -12.92 9.75
CA GLY A 152 2.09 -14.29 10.08
C GLY A 152 1.96 -15.32 8.95
N PHE A 153 1.93 -14.87 7.69
CA PHE A 153 2.02 -15.73 6.51
C PHE A 153 3.29 -16.59 6.52
N THR A 154 3.31 -17.64 5.70
CA THR A 154 4.53 -18.37 5.39
C THR A 154 5.54 -17.45 4.68
N PRO A 155 6.86 -17.68 4.84
CA PRO A 155 7.87 -16.81 4.21
C PRO A 155 7.74 -16.65 2.68
N PRO A 156 7.41 -17.71 1.90
CA PRO A 156 7.13 -17.55 0.47
C PRO A 156 5.94 -16.62 0.21
N CYS A 157 4.82 -16.81 0.93
CA CYS A 157 3.65 -15.96 0.78
C CYS A 157 3.93 -14.50 1.20
N THR A 158 4.66 -14.29 2.31
CA THR A 158 5.12 -12.96 2.73
C THR A 158 5.91 -12.28 1.60
N THR A 159 6.77 -13.02 0.90
CA THR A 159 7.56 -12.48 -0.21
C THR A 159 6.66 -11.93 -1.32
N CYS A 160 5.61 -12.67 -1.72
CA CYS A 160 4.64 -12.18 -2.72
C CYS A 160 3.92 -10.91 -2.27
N TRP A 161 3.51 -10.82 -1.00
CA TRP A 161 2.86 -9.63 -0.45
C TRP A 161 3.82 -8.42 -0.39
N VAL A 162 5.06 -8.64 0.04
CA VAL A 162 6.08 -7.59 0.08
C VAL A 162 6.41 -7.11 -1.34
N ASP A 163 6.50 -8.01 -2.33
CA ASP A 163 6.69 -7.66 -3.73
C ASP A 163 5.53 -6.83 -4.27
N ASN A 164 4.29 -7.19 -3.94
CA ASN A 164 3.12 -6.37 -4.28
C ASN A 164 3.28 -4.96 -3.70
N VAL A 165 3.58 -4.84 -2.40
CA VAL A 165 3.80 -3.53 -1.74
C VAL A 165 4.91 -2.72 -2.43
N MET A 166 6.04 -3.36 -2.77
CA MET A 166 7.12 -2.67 -3.47
C MET A 166 6.68 -2.17 -4.85
N CYS A 167 5.90 -2.97 -5.58
CA CYS A 167 5.30 -2.54 -6.83
C CYS A 167 4.33 -1.37 -6.63
N THR A 168 3.39 -1.46 -5.68
CA THR A 168 2.39 -0.40 -5.40
C THR A 168 3.08 0.91 -5.10
N GLN A 169 4.17 0.88 -4.34
CA GLN A 169 4.91 2.09 -3.97
C GLN A 169 5.80 2.65 -5.09
N ASN A 170 5.99 1.91 -6.18
CA ASN A 170 6.71 2.40 -7.35
C ASN A 170 5.72 2.89 -8.42
N ALA A 171 4.55 2.25 -8.55
CA ALA A 171 3.57 2.54 -9.59
C ALA A 171 2.38 3.42 -9.14
N CYS A 172 2.08 3.44 -7.85
CA CYS A 172 0.84 3.99 -7.28
C CYS A 172 1.08 4.88 -6.05
N VAL A 173 2.31 5.38 -5.86
CA VAL A 173 2.71 6.08 -4.63
C VAL A 173 1.89 7.34 -4.40
N PHE A 174 1.60 8.12 -5.44
CA PHE A 174 0.85 9.36 -5.28
C PHE A 174 -0.63 9.10 -5.05
N ASN A 175 -1.24 8.13 -5.75
CA ASN A 175 -2.61 7.70 -5.49
C ASN A 175 -2.79 7.21 -4.05
N CYS A 176 -1.86 6.38 -3.57
CA CYS A 176 -1.91 5.85 -2.21
C CYS A 176 -1.58 6.90 -1.14
N LEU A 177 -0.62 7.79 -1.37
CA LEU A 177 -0.35 8.90 -0.46
C LEU A 177 -1.54 9.85 -0.36
N ARG A 178 -2.19 10.17 -1.49
CA ARG A 178 -3.41 10.98 -1.52
C ARG A 178 -4.52 10.32 -0.69
N SER A 179 -4.76 9.03 -0.92
CA SER A 179 -5.77 8.25 -0.20
C SER A 179 -5.51 8.24 1.31
N LEU A 180 -4.25 8.07 1.74
CA LEU A 180 -3.84 8.14 3.14
C LEU A 180 -4.04 9.52 3.77
N ILE A 181 -3.68 10.60 3.07
CA ILE A 181 -3.85 11.99 3.55
C ILE A 181 -5.34 12.31 3.75
N LEU A 182 -6.17 11.89 2.79
CA LEU A 182 -7.61 12.12 2.80
C LEU A 182 -8.37 11.12 3.68
N ARG A 183 -7.71 10.07 4.17
CA ARG A 183 -8.32 8.96 4.94
C ARG A 183 -9.51 8.35 4.20
N GLU A 184 -9.36 8.12 2.90
CA GLU A 184 -10.41 7.50 2.09
C GLU A 184 -10.68 6.07 2.58
N SER A 185 -11.96 5.67 2.55
CA SER A 185 -12.36 4.27 2.71
C SER A 185 -11.83 3.42 1.56
N ASN A 186 -11.82 2.09 1.73
CA ASN A 186 -11.45 1.15 0.66
C ASN A 186 -12.32 1.33 -0.60
N ASN A 187 -13.58 1.70 -0.39
CA ASN A 187 -14.58 1.87 -1.42
C ASN A 187 -15.19 3.27 -1.38
N ALA A 188 -15.52 3.81 -2.55
CA ALA A 188 -16.39 4.97 -2.70
C ALA A 188 -17.84 4.61 -2.33
N GLU A 189 -18.70 5.61 -2.15
CA GLU A 189 -20.14 5.41 -1.92
C GLU A 189 -20.82 4.65 -3.06
N SER A 190 -20.28 4.73 -4.28
CA SER A 190 -20.72 3.99 -5.46
C SER A 190 -20.38 2.49 -5.41
N GLY A 191 -19.60 2.03 -4.44
CA GLY A 191 -19.09 0.65 -4.35
C GLY A 191 -17.72 0.44 -5.00
N GLU A 192 -17.33 1.34 -5.92
CA GLU A 192 -16.04 1.28 -6.61
C GLU A 192 -14.85 1.40 -5.66
N LEU A 193 -13.72 0.80 -6.01
CA LEU A 193 -12.48 0.92 -5.24
C LEU A 193 -11.99 2.37 -5.22
N ASN A 194 -11.35 2.78 -4.13
CA ASN A 194 -10.60 4.02 -4.14
C ASN A 194 -9.42 3.93 -5.13
N ARG A 195 -8.87 5.10 -5.53
CA ARG A 195 -7.82 5.16 -6.54
C ARG A 195 -6.53 4.41 -6.18
N CYS A 196 -6.21 4.31 -4.89
CA CYS A 196 -5.03 3.57 -4.44
C CYS A 196 -5.20 2.08 -4.68
N LEU A 197 -6.31 1.51 -4.21
CA LEU A 197 -6.60 0.09 -4.36
C LEU A 197 -6.83 -0.27 -5.83
N GLU A 198 -7.52 0.57 -6.61
CA GLU A 198 -7.68 0.29 -8.03
C GLU A 198 -6.35 0.34 -8.80
N CYS A 199 -5.47 1.28 -8.45
CA CYS A 199 -4.13 1.33 -9.02
C CYS A 199 -3.34 0.07 -8.66
N ASP A 200 -3.34 -0.35 -7.40
CA ASP A 200 -2.69 -1.59 -6.95
C ASP A 200 -3.20 -2.80 -7.74
N GLU A 201 -4.53 -2.96 -7.82
CA GLU A 201 -5.14 -4.08 -8.52
C GLU A 201 -4.75 -4.15 -9.99
N LYS A 202 -4.75 -3.02 -10.71
CA LYS A 202 -4.46 -2.98 -12.14
C LYS A 202 -2.97 -3.02 -12.47
N MET A 203 -2.13 -2.41 -11.64
CA MET A 203 -0.70 -2.26 -11.93
C MET A 203 0.13 -3.40 -11.35
N CYS A 204 -0.22 -3.89 -10.16
CA CYS A 204 0.58 -4.82 -9.38
C CYS A 204 -0.12 -6.16 -9.15
N GLY A 205 -1.46 -6.15 -9.13
CA GLY A 205 -2.31 -7.34 -8.99
C GLY A 205 -1.94 -8.51 -9.88
N PRO A 206 -1.68 -8.36 -11.20
CA PRO A 206 -1.34 -9.49 -12.07
C PRO A 206 -0.10 -10.28 -11.61
N ALA A 207 0.97 -9.58 -11.23
CA ALA A 207 2.19 -10.21 -10.74
C ALA A 207 1.98 -10.83 -9.35
N PHE A 208 1.26 -10.12 -8.47
CA PHE A 208 0.91 -10.63 -7.15
C PHE A 208 0.10 -11.92 -7.23
N ILE A 209 -0.92 -11.97 -8.08
CA ILE A 209 -1.77 -13.14 -8.26
C ILE A 209 -0.99 -14.33 -8.80
N LEU A 210 -0.07 -14.11 -9.73
CA LEU A 210 0.79 -15.15 -10.28
C LEU A 210 1.75 -15.73 -9.22
N CYS A 211 2.28 -14.89 -8.33
CA CYS A 211 3.16 -15.30 -7.23
C CYS A 211 2.37 -16.04 -6.13
N ALA A 212 1.32 -15.38 -5.64
CA ALA A 212 0.58 -15.84 -4.47
C ALA A 212 -0.27 -17.09 -4.79
N GLY A 213 -0.85 -17.18 -5.99
CA GLY A 213 -1.83 -18.20 -6.34
C GLY A 213 -3.18 -17.97 -5.65
N ALA A 214 -3.17 -17.96 -4.32
CA ALA A 214 -4.32 -17.66 -3.47
C ALA A 214 -4.36 -16.20 -3.02
N ASN A 215 -5.57 -15.65 -2.98
CA ASN A 215 -5.93 -14.45 -2.24
C ASN A 215 -7.39 -14.58 -1.79
N ARG A 216 -7.90 -13.60 -1.02
CA ARG A 216 -9.29 -13.66 -0.50
C ARG A 216 -10.32 -13.96 -1.60
N ARG A 217 -10.26 -13.27 -2.74
CA ARG A 217 -11.16 -13.49 -3.90
C ARG A 217 -11.05 -14.90 -4.48
N ARG A 218 -9.84 -15.34 -4.79
CA ARG A 218 -9.60 -16.67 -5.37
C ARG A 218 -10.00 -17.79 -4.42
N SER A 219 -9.92 -17.57 -3.12
CA SER A 219 -10.29 -18.56 -2.10
C SER A 219 -11.77 -18.52 -1.74
N GLY A 220 -12.59 -17.68 -2.37
CA GLY A 220 -14.03 -17.59 -2.04
C GLY A 220 -14.35 -16.76 -0.80
N ILE A 221 -13.38 -16.02 -0.26
CA ILE A 221 -13.50 -15.23 0.97
C ILE A 221 -13.96 -13.81 0.64
N VAL A 222 -15.11 -13.42 1.19
CA VAL A 222 -15.62 -12.03 1.15
C VAL A 222 -14.97 -11.21 2.27
N SER A 223 -14.62 -9.95 1.99
CA SER A 223 -13.69 -9.17 2.82
C SER A 223 -14.09 -7.70 2.99
N ASP A 224 -13.32 -6.94 3.78
CA ASP A 224 -13.49 -5.48 4.02
C ASP A 224 -13.31 -4.56 2.79
N ILE A 225 -12.96 -5.14 1.64
CA ILE A 225 -12.95 -4.44 0.36
C ILE A 225 -14.21 -4.86 -0.39
N GLY A 226 -15.15 -3.93 -0.51
CA GLY A 226 -16.32 -4.08 -1.37
C GLY A 226 -15.84 -4.28 -2.80
N ARG A 227 -16.33 -5.32 -3.46
CA ARG A 227 -16.12 -5.48 -4.90
C ARG A 227 -17.47 -5.86 -5.45
N ASP A 228 -18.01 -5.00 -6.32
CA ASP A 228 -19.43 -4.93 -6.68
C ASP A 228 -19.99 -6.18 -7.36
N ASN A 229 -19.15 -7.17 -7.65
CA ASN A 229 -19.57 -8.39 -8.30
C ASN A 229 -19.09 -9.63 -7.54
N LEU A 230 -20.03 -10.35 -6.91
CA LEU A 230 -19.81 -11.71 -6.41
C LEU A 230 -19.30 -12.68 -7.49
N ALA A 231 -19.32 -12.31 -8.77
CA ALA A 231 -18.67 -13.07 -9.85
C ALA A 231 -17.13 -12.99 -9.82
N GLU A 232 -16.53 -12.05 -9.10
CA GLU A 232 -15.07 -11.99 -8.93
C GLU A 232 -14.58 -12.78 -7.70
N VAL A 233 -15.50 -13.35 -6.93
CA VAL A 233 -15.23 -14.26 -5.83
C VAL A 233 -15.38 -15.68 -6.34
N CYS A 234 -14.37 -16.53 -6.10
CA CYS A 234 -14.40 -17.92 -6.52
C CYS A 234 -15.56 -18.66 -5.85
N LYS A 235 -16.35 -19.36 -6.65
CA LYS A 235 -17.48 -20.20 -6.19
C LYS A 235 -17.21 -21.69 -6.28
N LYS A 236 -16.01 -22.06 -6.73
CA LYS A 236 -15.56 -23.43 -6.99
C LYS A 236 -14.81 -24.05 -5.79
N VAL A 237 -14.79 -23.38 -4.64
CA VAL A 237 -14.09 -23.86 -3.45
C VAL A 237 -14.95 -24.87 -2.70
N ASP A 238 -14.33 -25.93 -2.19
CA ASP A 238 -15.01 -26.97 -1.42
C ASP A 238 -15.18 -26.57 0.06
N GLU A 239 -14.52 -25.50 0.49
CA GLU A 239 -14.55 -24.99 1.86
C GLU A 239 -15.57 -23.86 1.99
N ASP A 240 -16.48 -24.00 2.96
CA ASP A 240 -17.47 -22.97 3.25
C ASP A 240 -16.92 -21.97 4.27
N TRP A 241 -16.33 -20.88 3.79
CA TRP A 241 -15.87 -19.77 4.63
C TRP A 241 -17.04 -18.97 5.25
N ALA A 242 -18.29 -19.25 4.85
CA ALA A 242 -19.48 -18.52 5.29
C ALA A 242 -20.03 -18.98 6.65
N VAL A 243 -19.45 -20.00 7.29
CA VAL A 243 -19.92 -20.52 8.60
C VAL A 243 -19.70 -19.53 9.77
N GLY A 244 -19.12 -18.34 9.52
CA GLY A 244 -19.00 -17.25 10.50
C GLY A 244 -19.94 -16.06 10.29
N VAL A 245 -20.79 -16.05 9.26
CA VAL A 245 -21.80 -15.00 9.06
C VAL A 245 -23.16 -15.57 9.47
N GLU A 246 -23.34 -15.80 10.77
CA GLU A 246 -24.69 -15.88 11.32
C GLU A 246 -25.37 -14.52 11.07
N THR A 247 -26.35 -14.53 10.17
CA THR A 247 -27.36 -13.50 10.06
C THR A 247 -28.09 -13.39 11.40
N GLY A 248 -28.03 -12.23 12.05
CA GLY A 248 -29.11 -11.68 12.90
C GLY A 248 -29.41 -12.40 14.20
#